data_AF-A0A0M2DL18-F1
#
_entry.id   AF-A0A0M2DL18-F1
#
_cell.length_a   1.000
_cell.length_b   1.000
_cell.length_c   1.000
_cell.angle_alpha   90.00
_cell.angle_beta   90.00
_cell.angle_gamma   90.00
#
_symmetry.space_group_name_H-M   'P 1'
#
loop_
_entity.id
_entity.type
_entity.pdbx_description
1 polymer ?
#
loop_
_entity_poly.entity_id
_entity_poly.type
_entity_poly.pdbx_seq_one_letter_code
_entity_poly.pdbx_strand_id
1 'polypeptide(L)'
;MTGWLDLCQESDKFVITCDGNAKIVTQTRLNVAKRVILDKACLCQIVGMKLAWYPVSHPTREFEVKRSIQKGFTLIELMIVVAIIGILAAVALPAYQDYTVRARVTEGFNLAQPARAGLATDGVAALADYQRYTLNWNEQASSTGANSKYVTSVKFSEQGSSATGGDTARIIITYNTTTVGGMKSTENEIWLYPRVRTANASTAPVSLATAWTAGTTGALDWMCTGETATTATARKVTVTAAGTSGVRAKFSPAECR
;
A
#
# COMPACT_ATOMS: atom_id res chain seq x y z
N MET A 1 -34.04 20.62 -19.40
CA MET A 1 -32.97 21.45 -18.79
C MET A 1 -32.74 20.89 -17.39
N THR A 2 -31.94 19.83 -17.20
CA THR A 2 -30.47 19.79 -16.98
C THR A 2 -29.99 20.44 -15.67
N GLY A 3 -29.35 19.62 -14.80
CA GLY A 3 -28.46 20.01 -13.68
C GLY A 3 -28.70 19.16 -12.41
N TRP A 4 -28.09 17.97 -12.19
CA TRP A 4 -26.70 17.59 -11.80
C TRP A 4 -26.29 17.89 -10.34
N LEU A 5 -26.05 16.82 -9.56
CA LEU A 5 -24.89 16.51 -8.66
C LEU A 5 -25.29 15.31 -7.75
N ASP A 6 -24.87 14.07 -8.04
CA ASP A 6 -23.56 13.41 -7.77
C ASP A 6 -23.27 13.12 -6.27
N LEU A 7 -23.40 11.84 -5.87
CA LEU A 7 -22.36 10.93 -5.31
C LEU A 7 -22.59 10.74 -3.78
N CYS A 8 -22.33 9.63 -3.10
CA CYS A 8 -21.43 8.51 -3.35
C CYS A 8 -21.91 7.26 -2.58
N GLN A 9 -21.57 6.10 -3.14
CA GLN A 9 -21.77 4.76 -2.62
C GLN A 9 -20.79 4.46 -1.47
N GLU A 10 -21.30 4.01 -0.32
CA GLU A 10 -20.48 3.32 0.68
C GLU A 10 -21.24 2.11 1.22
N SER A 11 -20.74 0.95 0.79
CA SER A 11 -21.05 -0.39 1.24
C SER A 11 -20.71 -0.56 2.71
N ASP A 12 -21.72 -0.79 3.55
CA ASP A 12 -21.71 -1.69 4.73
C ASP A 12 -22.90 -1.44 5.66
N LYS A 13 -24.11 -1.28 5.10
CA LYS A 13 -25.34 -1.16 5.90
C LYS A 13 -26.43 -2.06 5.32
N PHE A 14 -26.62 -3.21 5.96
CA PHE A 14 -27.85 -3.98 5.81
C PHE A 14 -28.94 -3.31 6.66
N VAL A 15 -29.98 -2.79 6.01
CA VAL A 15 -31.18 -2.27 6.67
C VAL A 15 -32.22 -3.40 6.67
N ILE A 16 -32.48 -3.99 7.83
CA ILE A 16 -33.62 -4.90 8.01
C ILE A 16 -34.75 -4.07 8.61
N THR A 17 -35.85 -3.92 7.86
CA THR A 17 -37.09 -3.31 8.35
C THR A 17 -38.04 -4.42 8.82
N CYS A 18 -38.36 -4.41 10.11
CA CYS A 18 -39.52 -5.14 10.66
C CYS A 18 -40.28 -4.17 11.56
N ASP A 19 -41.56 -3.99 11.22
CA ASP A 19 -42.65 -3.35 11.97
C ASP A 19 -42.29 -2.26 12.98
N GLY A 20 -42.41 -1.02 12.49
CA GLY A 20 -43.04 0.10 13.18
C GLY A 20 -42.84 0.21 14.69
N ASN A 21 -41.63 0.46 15.16
CA ASN A 21 -41.31 1.35 16.28
C ASN A 21 -39.79 1.51 16.43
N ALA A 22 -39.29 2.72 16.18
CA ALA A 22 -37.86 3.03 16.19
C ALA A 22 -37.27 2.96 17.60
N LYS A 23 -36.31 2.06 17.83
CA LYS A 23 -35.32 2.17 18.91
C LYS A 23 -33.91 1.95 18.33
N ILE A 24 -33.10 3.00 18.40
CA ILE A 24 -31.68 2.97 18.03
C ILE A 24 -30.92 2.40 19.24
N VAL A 25 -30.35 1.21 19.09
CA VAL A 25 -29.39 0.67 20.08
C VAL A 25 -27.99 0.86 19.49
N THR A 26 -27.29 1.90 19.94
CA THR A 26 -25.85 2.06 19.72
C THR A 26 -25.11 1.18 20.71
N GLN A 27 -24.43 0.13 20.24
CA GLN A 27 -23.52 -0.63 21.10
C GLN A 27 -22.08 -0.17 20.93
N THR A 28 -21.55 0.38 22.02
CA THR A 28 -20.16 0.78 22.22
C THR A 28 -19.25 -0.45 22.33
N ARG A 29 -18.06 -0.33 21.72
CA ARG A 29 -16.87 -1.21 21.77
C ARG A 29 -16.88 -2.38 22.76
N LEU A 30 -16.57 -3.59 22.27
CA LEU A 30 -15.95 -4.66 23.06
C LEU A 30 -14.77 -5.26 22.27
N ASN A 31 -13.59 -5.16 22.88
CA ASN A 31 -12.33 -5.71 22.40
C ASN A 31 -12.33 -7.25 22.41
N VAL A 32 -11.67 -7.81 21.39
CA VAL A 32 -10.81 -9.00 21.40
C VAL A 32 -11.19 -10.12 22.40
N ALA A 33 -11.83 -11.18 21.90
CA ALA A 33 -11.43 -12.57 22.17
C ALA A 33 -12.33 -13.59 21.42
N LYS A 34 -11.66 -14.47 20.65
CA LYS A 34 -11.97 -15.91 20.49
C LYS A 34 -13.37 -16.32 19.99
N ARG A 35 -13.42 -16.99 18.82
CA ARG A 35 -13.30 -18.46 18.69
C ARG A 35 -13.82 -18.92 17.32
N VAL A 36 -12.92 -19.50 16.56
CA VAL A 36 -13.22 -20.51 15.55
C VAL A 36 -13.29 -21.85 16.29
N ILE A 37 -14.35 -22.61 15.99
CA ILE A 37 -14.59 -24.03 16.31
C ILE A 37 -14.71 -24.37 17.80
N LEU A 38 -15.95 -24.58 18.24
CA LEU A 38 -16.31 -25.74 19.07
C LEU A 38 -17.81 -25.99 18.94
N ASP A 39 -18.09 -27.12 18.32
CA ASP A 39 -19.38 -27.79 18.21
C ASP A 39 -19.90 -28.19 19.61
N LYS A 40 -21.22 -28.14 19.77
CA LYS A 40 -22.07 -28.68 20.87
C LYS A 40 -22.22 -27.90 22.19
N ALA A 41 -23.51 -27.64 22.46
CA ALA A 41 -24.20 -27.55 23.77
C ALA A 41 -24.29 -26.20 24.51
N CYS A 42 -25.44 -25.53 24.35
CA CYS A 42 -26.18 -24.84 25.41
C CYS A 42 -27.65 -24.75 24.96
N LEU A 43 -28.52 -25.70 25.32
CA LEU A 43 -29.41 -25.65 26.49
C LEU A 43 -30.21 -24.36 26.58
N CYS A 44 -31.31 -24.31 25.84
CA CYS A 44 -32.50 -23.56 26.23
C CYS A 44 -33.56 -24.58 26.68
N GLN A 45 -33.67 -24.79 28.00
CA GLN A 45 -34.78 -25.52 28.60
C GLN A 45 -35.93 -24.52 28.81
N ILE A 46 -36.97 -24.62 27.97
CA ILE A 46 -38.29 -24.06 28.25
C ILE A 46 -39.25 -25.22 28.44
N VAL A 47 -39.70 -25.32 29.68
CA VAL A 47 -40.91 -25.92 30.24
C VAL A 47 -41.88 -26.56 29.22
N GLY A 48 -42.00 -27.88 29.35
CA GLY A 48 -43.31 -28.54 29.45
C GLY A 48 -44.32 -28.29 28.33
N MET A 49 -44.00 -28.66 27.10
CA MET A 49 -45.03 -28.93 26.09
C MET A 49 -44.74 -30.28 25.45
N LYS A 50 -45.69 -31.19 25.63
CA LYS A 50 -45.70 -32.56 25.11
C LYS A 50 -45.59 -32.48 23.59
N LEU A 51 -44.38 -32.68 23.06
CA LEU A 51 -44.14 -32.81 21.62
C LEU A 51 -44.79 -34.12 21.15
N ALA A 52 -46.07 -34.04 20.81
CA ALA A 52 -46.72 -35.06 20.01
C ALA A 52 -46.10 -34.99 18.61
N TRP A 53 -45.35 -36.02 18.25
CA TRP A 53 -44.89 -36.24 16.88
C TRP A 53 -46.12 -36.52 16.02
N TYR A 54 -46.61 -35.51 15.31
CA TYR A 54 -47.50 -35.74 14.17
C TYR A 54 -46.63 -36.08 12.96
N PRO A 55 -46.76 -37.29 12.36
CA PRO A 55 -46.12 -37.58 11.09
C PRO A 55 -46.77 -36.70 10.02
N VAL A 56 -46.07 -35.65 9.58
CA VAL A 56 -46.47 -34.90 8.39
C VAL A 56 -46.22 -35.79 7.18
N SER A 57 -47.27 -36.42 6.67
CA SER A 57 -47.30 -37.05 5.37
C SER A 57 -47.24 -35.95 4.30
N HIS A 58 -46.03 -35.59 3.90
CA HIS A 58 -45.83 -34.77 2.71
C HIS A 58 -46.27 -35.61 1.51
N PRO A 59 -47.26 -35.20 0.71
CA PRO A 59 -47.48 -35.81 -0.58
C PRO A 59 -46.20 -35.58 -1.39
N THR A 60 -45.48 -36.65 -1.71
CA THR A 60 -44.40 -36.62 -2.69
C THR A 60 -45.04 -36.29 -4.03
N ARG A 61 -45.24 -34.99 -4.32
CA ARG A 61 -45.37 -34.55 -5.70
C ARG A 61 -44.05 -34.94 -6.33
N GLU A 62 -44.08 -35.93 -7.21
CA GLU A 62 -43.03 -36.16 -8.19
C GLU A 62 -42.80 -34.82 -8.87
N PHE A 63 -41.75 -34.12 -8.46
CA PHE A 63 -41.14 -33.11 -9.31
C PHE A 63 -40.60 -33.91 -10.48
N GLU A 64 -41.43 -34.09 -11.50
CA GLU A 64 -41.02 -34.61 -12.79
C GLU A 64 -39.87 -33.71 -13.26
N VAL A 65 -38.64 -34.21 -13.09
CA VAL A 65 -37.43 -33.54 -13.55
C VAL A 65 -37.51 -33.57 -15.06
N LYS A 66 -38.12 -32.54 -15.65
CA LYS A 66 -38.02 -32.27 -17.08
C LYS A 66 -36.54 -32.13 -17.39
N ARG A 67 -35.93 -33.19 -17.93
CA ARG A 67 -34.59 -33.14 -18.51
C ARG A 67 -34.63 -32.10 -19.63
N SER A 68 -34.21 -30.87 -19.31
CA SER A 68 -33.86 -29.91 -20.35
C SER A 68 -32.68 -30.51 -21.09
N ILE A 69 -32.90 -30.88 -22.35
CA ILE A 69 -31.82 -31.28 -23.26
C ILE A 69 -30.86 -30.08 -23.32
N GLN A 70 -29.69 -30.19 -22.68
CA GLN A 70 -28.67 -29.16 -22.73
C GLN A 70 -28.19 -29.06 -24.17
N LYS A 71 -28.54 -27.95 -24.84
CA LYS A 71 -27.95 -27.60 -26.13
C LYS A 71 -26.46 -27.34 -25.86
N GLY A 72 -25.60 -28.19 -26.41
CA GLY A 72 -24.15 -28.02 -26.29
C GLY A 72 -23.69 -26.70 -26.93
N PHE A 73 -22.63 -26.13 -26.37
CA PHE A 73 -21.96 -24.95 -26.91
C PHE A 73 -21.36 -25.29 -28.28
N THR A 74 -21.62 -24.45 -29.29
CA THR A 74 -21.10 -24.71 -30.63
C THR A 74 -19.61 -24.39 -30.71
N LEU A 75 -18.84 -25.12 -31.52
CA LEU A 75 -17.41 -24.86 -31.70
C LEU A 75 -17.15 -23.44 -32.25
N ILE A 76 -18.09 -22.93 -33.06
CA ILE A 76 -18.01 -21.58 -33.62
C ILE A 76 -18.24 -20.50 -32.56
N GLU A 77 -19.15 -20.68 -31.60
CA GLU A 77 -19.29 -19.77 -30.46
C GLU A 77 -18.01 -19.71 -29.63
N LEU A 78 -17.36 -20.86 -29.44
CA LEU A 78 -16.10 -20.92 -28.68
C LEU A 78 -14.95 -20.20 -29.39
N MET A 79 -14.83 -20.36 -30.70
CA MET A 79 -13.79 -19.68 -31.47
C MET A 79 -13.91 -18.16 -31.41
N ILE A 80 -15.14 -17.64 -31.50
CA ILE A 80 -15.38 -16.18 -31.41
C ILE A 80 -15.04 -15.67 -30.00
N VAL A 81 -15.42 -16.39 -28.95
CA VAL A 81 -15.12 -15.99 -27.56
C VAL A 81 -13.61 -15.95 -27.32
N VAL A 82 -12.87 -16.98 -27.77
CA VAL A 82 -11.40 -16.99 -27.62
C VAL A 82 -10.76 -15.86 -28.43
N ALA A 83 -11.27 -15.55 -29.62
CA ALA A 83 -10.77 -14.44 -30.42
C ALA A 83 -10.94 -13.09 -29.71
N ILE A 84 -12.10 -12.83 -29.11
CA ILE A 84 -12.37 -11.58 -28.36
C ILE A 84 -11.48 -11.50 -27.11
N ILE A 85 -11.38 -12.59 -26.33
CA ILE A 85 -10.51 -12.64 -25.15
C ILE A 85 -9.05 -12.40 -25.52
N GLY A 86 -8.59 -12.94 -26.66
CA GLY A 86 -7.23 -12.73 -27.17
C GLY A 86 -6.91 -11.26 -27.42
N ILE A 87 -7.83 -10.50 -28.05
CA ILE A 87 -7.67 -9.06 -28.30
C ILE A 87 -7.64 -8.29 -26.97
N LEU A 88 -8.56 -8.59 -26.05
CA LEU A 88 -8.61 -7.93 -24.74
C LEU A 88 -7.34 -8.20 -23.92
N ALA A 89 -6.85 -9.44 -23.92
CA ALA A 89 -5.64 -9.83 -23.19
C ALA A 89 -4.39 -9.11 -23.72
N ALA A 90 -4.27 -8.91 -25.04
CA ALA A 90 -3.13 -8.22 -25.65
C ALA A 90 -2.99 -6.77 -25.13
N VAL A 91 -4.09 -6.07 -24.88
CA VAL A 91 -4.10 -4.71 -24.33
C VAL A 91 -4.01 -4.72 -22.80
N ALA A 92 -4.69 -5.67 -22.14
CA ALA A 92 -4.79 -5.70 -20.68
C ALA A 92 -3.50 -6.19 -19.99
N LEU A 93 -2.78 -7.16 -20.58
CA LEU A 93 -1.61 -7.76 -19.94
C LEU A 93 -0.47 -6.77 -19.68
N PRO A 94 -0.05 -5.92 -20.65
CA PRO A 94 1.00 -4.93 -20.39
C PRO A 94 0.60 -3.91 -19.31
N ALA A 95 -0.67 -3.49 -19.29
CA ALA A 95 -1.19 -2.56 -18.29
C ALA A 95 -1.22 -3.19 -16.88
N TYR A 96 -1.62 -4.46 -16.78
CA TYR A 96 -1.60 -5.22 -15.52
C TYR A 96 -0.18 -5.41 -15.00
N GLN A 97 0.79 -5.73 -15.87
CA GLN A 97 2.19 -5.80 -15.48
C GLN A 97 2.67 -4.49 -14.89
N ASP A 98 2.45 -3.36 -15.58
CA ASP A 98 2.82 -2.04 -15.08
C ASP A 98 2.16 -1.69 -13.73
N TYR A 99 0.91 -2.12 -13.50
CA TYR A 99 0.23 -1.97 -12.22
C TYR A 99 0.92 -2.76 -11.10
N THR A 100 1.27 -4.02 -11.35
CA THR A 100 1.98 -4.84 -10.35
C THR A 100 3.35 -4.28 -9.99
N VAL A 101 4.06 -3.69 -10.97
CA VAL A 101 5.35 -3.02 -10.74
C VAL A 101 5.17 -1.80 -9.82
N ARG A 102 4.20 -0.92 -10.08
CA ARG A 102 3.89 0.23 -9.21
C ARG A 102 3.53 -0.18 -7.78
N ALA A 103 2.78 -1.26 -7.62
CA ALA A 103 2.42 -1.78 -6.30
C ALA A 103 3.67 -2.22 -5.52
N ARG A 104 4.59 -2.94 -6.16
CA ARG A 104 5.86 -3.40 -5.55
C ARG A 104 6.81 -2.23 -5.25
N VAL A 105 6.82 -1.20 -6.09
CA VAL A 105 7.57 0.04 -5.82
C VAL A 105 7.06 0.71 -4.54
N THR A 106 5.74 0.80 -4.39
CA THR A 106 5.10 1.38 -3.20
C THR A 106 5.42 0.58 -1.93
N GLU A 107 5.53 -0.74 -2.02
CA GLU A 107 6.00 -1.56 -0.89
C GLU A 107 7.40 -1.14 -0.42
N GLY A 108 8.32 -0.84 -1.34
CA GLY A 108 9.65 -0.37 -0.96
C GLY A 108 9.64 0.98 -0.24
N PHE A 109 8.69 1.85 -0.58
CA PHE A 109 8.49 3.10 0.16
C PHE A 109 7.98 2.87 1.58
N ASN A 110 7.15 1.83 1.79
CA ASN A 110 6.71 1.39 3.11
C ASN A 110 7.88 0.79 3.92
N LEU A 111 8.74 0.02 3.27
CA LEU A 111 9.95 -0.55 3.88
C LEU A 111 10.93 0.53 4.35
N ALA A 112 10.96 1.68 3.71
CA ALA A 112 11.79 2.82 4.11
C ALA A 112 11.21 3.67 5.26
N GLN A 113 9.95 3.45 5.68
CA GLN A 113 9.33 4.24 6.76
C GLN A 113 10.07 4.17 8.09
N PRO A 114 10.56 3.00 8.56
CA PRO A 114 11.30 2.94 9.81
C PRO A 114 12.63 3.71 9.77
N ALA A 115 13.29 3.76 8.61
CA ALA A 115 14.50 4.58 8.41
C ALA A 115 14.18 6.07 8.56
N ARG A 116 13.05 6.51 8.00
CA ARG A 116 12.61 7.90 8.05
C ARG A 116 12.18 8.31 9.45
N ALA A 117 11.43 7.45 10.13
CA ALA A 117 10.95 7.67 11.48
C ALA A 117 12.10 7.67 12.49
N GLY A 118 13.00 6.68 12.42
CA GLY A 118 14.15 6.60 13.32
C GLY A 118 15.15 7.74 13.09
N LEU A 119 15.34 8.20 11.84
CA LEU A 119 16.12 9.41 11.60
C LEU A 119 15.51 10.60 12.35
N ALA A 120 14.18 10.77 12.26
CA ALA A 120 13.47 11.88 12.90
C ALA A 120 13.56 11.88 14.43
N THR A 121 13.65 10.71 15.07
CA THR A 121 13.73 10.60 16.54
C THR A 121 15.17 10.63 17.04
N ASP A 122 16.08 9.95 16.35
CA ASP A 122 17.39 9.58 16.92
C ASP A 122 18.57 10.17 16.16
N GLY A 123 18.36 10.76 14.97
CA GLY A 123 19.44 11.13 14.06
C GLY A 123 19.47 12.58 13.59
N VAL A 124 18.46 13.40 13.90
CA VAL A 124 18.40 14.82 13.47
C VAL A 124 18.88 15.83 14.52
N ALA A 125 19.14 15.41 15.76
CA ALA A 125 19.48 16.34 16.84
C ALA A 125 20.87 16.99 16.63
N ALA A 126 21.86 16.21 16.23
CA ALA A 126 23.22 16.69 15.96
C ALA A 126 23.92 15.79 14.92
N LEU A 127 25.04 16.29 14.38
CA LEU A 127 25.86 15.54 13.43
C LEU A 127 26.30 14.17 13.98
N ALA A 128 26.74 14.10 15.23
CA ALA A 128 27.20 12.84 15.84
C ALA A 128 26.07 11.80 15.92
N ASP A 129 24.84 12.23 16.17
CA ASP A 129 23.67 11.36 16.19
C ASP A 129 23.33 10.84 14.79
N TYR A 130 23.39 11.71 13.77
CA TYR A 130 23.24 11.33 12.38
C TYR A 130 24.28 10.29 11.94
N GLN A 131 25.56 10.51 12.27
CA GLN A 131 26.66 9.62 11.94
C GLN A 131 26.50 8.23 12.56
N ARG A 132 26.09 8.18 13.84
CA ARG A 132 25.80 6.92 14.54
C ARG A 132 24.58 6.22 13.95
N TYR A 133 23.49 6.96 13.72
CA TYR A 133 22.25 6.39 13.22
C TYR A 133 22.40 5.79 11.82
N THR A 134 23.02 6.54 10.90
CA THR A 134 23.25 6.08 9.52
C THR A 134 24.18 4.87 9.45
N LEU A 135 25.21 4.81 10.30
CA LEU A 135 26.08 3.63 10.41
C LEU A 135 25.30 2.40 10.86
N ASN A 136 24.62 2.49 12.00
CA ASN A 136 23.87 1.38 12.59
C ASN A 136 22.77 0.88 11.64
N TRP A 137 22.04 1.81 11.02
CA TRP A 137 21.03 1.47 10.02
C TRP A 137 21.68 0.72 8.85
N ASN A 138 22.77 1.24 8.28
CA ASN A 138 23.38 0.63 7.11
C ASN A 138 24.01 -0.74 7.35
N GLU A 139 24.50 -1.03 8.56
CA GLU A 139 25.16 -2.29 8.91
C GLU A 139 24.18 -3.42 9.23
N GLN A 140 22.96 -3.07 9.65
CA GLN A 140 21.93 -4.06 9.98
C GLN A 140 21.54 -4.90 8.74
N ALA A 141 20.92 -6.06 8.99
CA ALA A 141 20.47 -6.99 7.96
C ALA A 141 21.58 -7.31 6.93
N SER A 142 22.77 -7.68 7.42
CA SER A 142 23.94 -7.99 6.57
C SER A 142 24.31 -6.84 5.63
N SER A 143 24.39 -5.62 6.17
CA SER A 143 24.76 -4.40 5.43
C SER A 143 23.78 -3.93 4.34
N THR A 144 22.52 -4.38 4.40
CA THR A 144 21.46 -3.98 3.46
C THR A 144 20.51 -2.93 4.03
N GLY A 145 20.62 -2.63 5.33
CA GLY A 145 19.68 -1.75 6.02
C GLY A 145 18.34 -2.42 6.20
N ALA A 146 17.44 -2.28 5.24
CA ALA A 146 16.23 -3.08 5.18
C ALA A 146 16.12 -3.74 3.80
N ASN A 147 15.60 -4.96 3.77
CA ASN A 147 15.36 -5.69 2.53
C ASN A 147 14.01 -6.41 2.57
N SER A 148 13.50 -6.77 1.40
CA SER A 148 12.31 -7.61 1.25
C SER A 148 12.45 -8.45 -0.02
N LYS A 149 11.38 -9.17 -0.40
CA LYS A 149 11.35 -9.89 -1.68
C LYS A 149 11.57 -8.97 -2.89
N TYR A 150 11.12 -7.72 -2.82
CA TYR A 150 11.16 -6.76 -3.95
C TYR A 150 12.23 -5.68 -3.80
N VAL A 151 12.78 -5.52 -2.60
CA VAL A 151 13.79 -4.50 -2.29
C VAL A 151 15.08 -5.18 -1.87
N THR A 152 16.16 -4.90 -2.61
CA THR A 152 17.50 -5.40 -2.32
C THR A 152 18.09 -4.72 -1.09
N SER A 153 17.92 -3.40 -0.97
CA SER A 153 18.43 -2.62 0.16
C SER A 153 17.71 -1.28 0.32
N VAL A 154 17.70 -0.80 1.56
CA VAL A 154 17.31 0.57 1.93
C VAL A 154 18.42 1.13 2.78
N LYS A 155 19.23 2.03 2.24
CA LYS A 155 20.45 2.53 2.91
C LYS A 155 20.56 4.03 2.86
N PHE A 156 21.18 4.62 3.87
CA PHE A 156 21.68 5.98 3.78
C PHE A 156 22.89 6.02 2.84
N SER A 157 22.96 7.06 1.99
CA SER A 157 24.08 7.27 1.04
C SER A 157 25.40 7.58 1.76
N GLU A 158 25.32 8.03 3.00
CA GLU A 158 26.43 8.39 3.86
C GLU A 158 26.34 7.57 5.14
N GLN A 159 27.48 7.31 5.80
CA GLN A 159 27.52 6.55 7.06
C GLN A 159 28.73 6.90 7.92
N GLY A 160 28.58 6.75 9.23
CA GLY A 160 29.67 6.93 10.19
C GLY A 160 30.29 8.32 10.10
N SER A 161 31.58 8.44 10.39
CA SER A 161 32.29 9.73 10.43
C SER A 161 32.31 10.50 9.10
N SER A 162 32.04 9.83 7.97
CA SER A 162 31.95 10.48 6.65
C SER A 162 30.58 11.11 6.38
N ALA A 163 29.58 10.83 7.22
CA ALA A 163 28.25 11.40 7.05
C ALA A 163 28.23 12.87 7.48
N THR A 164 27.65 13.72 6.63
CA THR A 164 27.64 15.18 6.79
C THR A 164 26.23 15.74 6.91
N GLY A 165 25.21 15.03 6.40
CA GLY A 165 23.83 15.53 6.39
C GLY A 165 23.64 16.72 5.43
N GLY A 166 24.56 16.91 4.47
CA GLY A 166 24.51 17.97 3.48
C GLY A 166 23.44 17.76 2.40
N ASP A 167 23.50 18.53 1.32
CA ASP A 167 22.50 18.49 0.26
C ASP A 167 22.42 17.16 -0.51
N THR A 168 23.48 16.36 -0.48
CA THR A 168 23.57 15.06 -1.13
C THR A 168 23.09 13.89 -0.26
N ALA A 169 22.90 14.13 1.04
CA ALA A 169 22.46 13.13 1.99
C ALA A 169 21.07 12.62 1.60
N ARG A 170 20.94 11.30 1.45
CA ARG A 170 19.69 10.65 1.03
C ARG A 170 19.61 9.21 1.50
N ILE A 171 18.40 8.67 1.52
CA ILE A 171 18.14 7.23 1.57
C ILE A 171 18.00 6.74 0.13
N ILE A 172 18.65 5.63 -0.20
CA ILE A 172 18.56 4.93 -1.48
C ILE A 172 17.77 3.64 -1.25
N ILE A 173 16.62 3.53 -1.90
CA ILE A 173 15.84 2.30 -2.01
C ILE A 173 16.25 1.64 -3.33
N THR A 174 16.90 0.48 -3.26
CA THR A 174 17.34 -0.28 -4.43
C THR A 174 16.43 -1.49 -4.62
N TYR A 175 15.72 -1.53 -5.74
CA TYR A 175 14.78 -2.60 -6.05
C TYR A 175 15.47 -3.81 -6.69
N ASN A 176 14.94 -5.00 -6.41
CA ASN A 176 15.33 -6.24 -7.06
C ASN A 176 14.58 -6.36 -8.39
N THR A 177 15.27 -6.15 -9.51
CA THR A 177 14.65 -6.09 -10.83
C THR A 177 14.08 -7.42 -11.31
N THR A 178 14.63 -8.53 -10.83
CA THR A 178 14.16 -9.88 -11.18
C THR A 178 12.80 -10.18 -10.53
N THR A 179 12.63 -9.80 -9.26
CA THR A 179 11.39 -10.08 -8.53
C THR A 179 10.31 -9.02 -8.77
N VAL A 180 10.71 -7.76 -8.99
CA VAL A 180 9.79 -6.68 -9.35
C VAL A 180 9.24 -6.86 -10.76
N GLY A 181 10.07 -7.33 -11.71
CA GLY A 181 9.69 -7.49 -13.11
C GLY A 181 9.50 -6.16 -13.83
N GLY A 182 9.69 -6.14 -15.15
CA GLY A 182 9.44 -4.93 -15.97
C GLY A 182 10.37 -3.73 -15.71
N MET A 183 11.44 -3.91 -14.93
CA MET A 183 12.45 -2.89 -14.63
C MET A 183 13.83 -3.31 -15.16
N LYS A 184 14.63 -2.32 -15.58
CA LYS A 184 16.05 -2.55 -15.93
C LYS A 184 16.91 -2.48 -14.67
N SER A 185 18.00 -3.25 -14.64
CA SER A 185 18.99 -3.22 -13.54
C SER A 185 19.65 -1.86 -13.32
N THR A 186 19.61 -1.00 -14.33
CA THR A 186 20.12 0.36 -14.23
C THR A 186 19.06 1.36 -13.76
N GLU A 187 17.76 1.04 -13.74
CA GLU A 187 16.65 1.99 -13.48
C GLU A 187 15.85 1.53 -12.26
N ASN A 188 16.54 1.22 -11.16
CA ASN A 188 15.99 0.49 -10.02
C ASN A 188 16.15 1.20 -8.68
N GLU A 189 16.39 2.51 -8.68
CA GLU A 189 16.56 3.27 -7.44
C GLU A 189 15.49 4.35 -7.25
N ILE A 190 15.06 4.51 -6.00
CA ILE A 190 14.35 5.70 -5.54
C ILE A 190 15.19 6.35 -4.45
N TRP A 191 15.37 7.66 -4.53
CA TRP A 191 16.13 8.44 -3.56
C TRP A 191 15.20 9.31 -2.72
N LEU A 192 15.43 9.33 -1.40
CA LEU A 192 14.69 10.14 -0.44
C LEU A 192 15.66 11.08 0.30
N TYR A 193 15.54 12.38 0.07
CA TYR A 193 16.36 13.39 0.71
C TYR A 193 15.68 13.90 1.99
N PRO A 194 16.31 13.76 3.17
CA PRO A 194 15.84 14.42 4.38
C PRO A 194 16.12 15.92 4.28
N ARG A 195 15.09 16.73 4.48
CA ARG A 195 15.18 18.18 4.60
C ARG A 195 14.52 18.63 5.89
N VAL A 196 14.95 19.76 6.44
CA VAL A 196 14.38 20.32 7.67
C VAL A 196 13.54 21.53 7.30
N ARG A 197 12.26 21.49 7.68
CA ARG A 197 11.35 22.65 7.61
C ARG A 197 11.60 23.53 8.83
N THR A 198 12.43 24.56 8.65
CA THR A 198 12.81 25.51 9.73
C THR A 198 11.91 26.75 9.78
N ALA A 199 11.04 26.94 8.78
CA ALA A 199 10.17 28.10 8.67
C ALA A 199 8.78 27.69 8.12
N ASN A 200 7.96 28.70 7.75
CA ASN A 200 6.63 28.48 7.19
C ASN A 200 6.67 27.67 5.87
N ALA A 201 5.50 27.19 5.44
CA ALA A 201 5.38 26.35 4.24
C ALA A 201 5.78 27.04 2.91
N SER A 202 5.97 28.36 2.90
CA SER A 202 6.40 29.10 1.71
C SER A 202 7.91 29.17 1.57
N THR A 203 8.65 28.95 2.66
CA THR A 203 10.11 28.89 2.69
C THR A 203 10.59 27.49 2.34
N ALA A 204 11.58 27.39 1.46
CA ALA A 204 12.16 26.11 1.08
C ALA A 204 12.85 25.45 2.29
N PRO A 205 12.63 24.15 2.52
CA PRO A 205 13.34 23.43 3.57
C PRO A 205 14.83 23.27 3.25
N VAL A 206 15.65 23.21 4.30
CA VAL A 206 17.12 23.21 4.21
C VAL A 206 17.69 21.81 4.46
N SER A 207 18.98 21.60 4.17
CA SER A 207 19.68 20.35 4.56
C SER A 207 19.79 20.23 6.09
N LEU A 208 20.05 19.01 6.59
CA LEU A 208 20.34 18.78 8.00
C LEU A 208 21.57 19.56 8.46
N ALA A 209 22.64 19.56 7.65
CA ALA A 209 23.86 20.30 7.92
C ALA A 209 23.60 21.79 8.09
N THR A 210 22.86 22.41 7.17
CA THR A 210 22.51 23.84 7.23
C THR A 210 21.68 24.14 8.49
N ALA A 211 20.75 23.26 8.86
CA ALA A 211 19.93 23.43 10.05
C ALA A 211 20.77 23.39 11.34
N TRP A 212 21.72 22.44 11.45
CA TRP A 212 22.64 22.34 12.58
C TRP A 212 23.54 23.57 12.71
N THR A 213 24.13 24.03 11.60
CA THR A 213 24.99 25.24 11.60
C THR A 213 24.21 26.48 12.04
N ALA A 214 22.95 26.59 11.64
CA ALA A 214 22.08 27.70 12.03
C ALA A 214 21.46 27.54 13.44
N GLY A 215 21.63 26.39 14.10
CA GLY A 215 20.98 26.09 15.38
C GLY A 215 19.45 26.02 15.30
N THR A 216 18.90 25.78 14.10
CA THR A 216 17.45 25.74 13.86
C THR A 216 16.94 24.30 13.86
N THR A 217 15.76 24.09 14.44
CA THR A 217 15.10 22.78 14.46
C THR A 217 13.76 22.86 13.70
N GLY A 218 13.25 21.70 13.31
CA GLY A 218 12.02 21.62 12.54
C GLY A 218 11.63 20.20 12.19
N ALA A 219 10.45 20.03 11.59
CA ALA A 219 10.01 18.73 11.12
C ALA A 219 10.80 18.29 9.88
N LEU A 220 11.05 16.98 9.77
CA LEU A 220 11.62 16.40 8.56
C LEU A 220 10.60 16.44 7.42
N ASP A 221 11.02 17.03 6.31
CA ASP A 221 10.34 17.02 5.02
C ASP A 221 11.15 16.15 4.05
N TRP A 222 10.48 15.21 3.41
CA TRP A 222 11.15 14.20 2.58
C TRP A 222 10.92 14.50 1.12
N MET A 223 11.99 14.79 0.40
CA MET A 223 11.93 14.95 -1.06
C MET A 223 12.24 13.61 -1.71
N CYS A 224 11.33 13.11 -2.52
CA CYS A 224 11.54 11.88 -3.26
C CYS A 224 11.95 12.18 -4.70
N THR A 225 12.85 11.37 -5.26
CA THR A 225 13.24 11.44 -6.67
C THR A 225 13.46 10.04 -7.23
N GLY A 226 12.93 9.77 -8.41
CA GLY A 226 13.28 8.64 -9.27
C GLY A 226 14.11 9.13 -10.45
N GLU A 227 13.71 8.73 -11.67
CA GLU A 227 14.30 9.24 -12.93
C GLU A 227 14.28 10.77 -13.00
N THR A 228 13.27 11.39 -12.41
CA THR A 228 13.01 12.83 -12.42
C THR A 228 12.83 13.38 -10.99
N ALA A 229 12.92 14.70 -10.84
CA ALA A 229 12.76 15.42 -9.58
C ALA A 229 11.78 16.61 -9.72
N THR A 230 10.79 16.47 -10.60
CA THR A 230 9.85 17.56 -10.95
C THR A 230 9.02 18.00 -9.76
N THR A 231 8.56 17.06 -8.93
CA THR A 231 7.78 17.35 -7.72
C THR A 231 8.61 18.03 -6.66
N ALA A 232 9.86 17.58 -6.45
CA ALA A 232 10.76 18.24 -5.51
C ALA A 232 11.09 19.68 -5.95
N THR A 233 11.30 19.87 -7.25
CA THR A 233 11.50 21.21 -7.86
C THR A 233 10.26 22.09 -7.68
N ALA A 234 9.05 21.52 -7.87
CA ALA A 234 7.79 22.25 -7.65
C ALA A 234 7.60 22.66 -6.18
N ARG A 235 8.20 21.93 -5.24
CA ARG A 235 8.27 22.29 -3.82
C ARG A 235 9.38 23.29 -3.49
N LYS A 236 10.02 23.88 -4.52
CA LYS A 236 11.14 24.82 -4.40
C LYS A 236 12.37 24.24 -3.72
N VAL A 237 12.54 22.91 -3.78
CA VAL A 237 13.74 22.23 -3.25
C VAL A 237 14.58 21.74 -4.41
N THR A 238 15.83 22.18 -4.46
CA THR A 238 16.79 21.70 -5.46
C THR A 238 17.44 20.43 -4.93
N VAL A 239 17.05 19.28 -5.50
CA VAL A 239 17.66 17.97 -5.27
C VAL A 239 18.03 17.36 -6.61
N THR A 240 19.08 16.55 -6.61
CA THR A 240 19.49 15.82 -7.81
C THR A 240 18.53 14.66 -8.04
N ALA A 241 18.03 14.51 -9.26
CA ALA A 241 17.29 13.31 -9.64
C ALA A 241 18.24 12.09 -9.67
N ALA A 242 17.70 10.89 -9.43
CA ALA A 242 18.47 9.66 -9.63
C ALA A 242 18.82 9.44 -11.11
N GLY A 243 18.13 10.13 -12.02
CA GLY A 243 18.47 10.16 -13.45
C GLY A 243 18.39 8.77 -14.05
N THR A 244 19.46 8.33 -14.71
CA THR A 244 19.52 7.00 -15.33
C THR A 244 19.45 5.86 -14.33
N SER A 245 19.82 6.09 -13.06
CA SER A 245 19.71 5.13 -11.95
C SER A 245 18.27 5.01 -11.42
N GLY A 246 17.46 6.03 -11.69
CA GLY A 246 16.15 6.18 -11.09
C GLY A 246 15.09 5.27 -11.69
N VAL A 247 14.15 4.84 -10.86
CA VAL A 247 12.92 4.20 -11.33
C VAL A 247 12.19 5.15 -12.28
N ARG A 248 11.80 4.60 -13.44
CA ARG A 248 11.13 5.36 -14.50
C ARG A 248 9.87 6.06 -13.99
N ALA A 249 9.59 7.25 -14.51
CA ALA A 249 8.45 8.06 -14.06
C ALA A 249 7.08 7.33 -14.13
N LYS A 250 6.90 6.34 -15.02
CA LYS A 250 5.66 5.55 -15.11
C LYS A 250 5.45 4.56 -13.95
N PHE A 251 6.52 4.20 -13.24
CA PHE A 251 6.52 3.27 -12.12
C PHE A 251 6.71 3.98 -10.78
N SER A 252 7.30 5.16 -10.79
CA SER A 252 7.53 5.97 -9.60
C SER A 252 6.22 6.51 -9.01
N PRO A 253 6.10 6.56 -7.67
CA PRO A 253 5.04 7.28 -6.99
C PRO A 253 5.00 8.75 -7.40
N ALA A 254 3.84 9.40 -7.24
CA ALA A 254 3.64 10.76 -7.70
C ALA A 254 4.65 11.73 -7.07
N GLU A 255 4.96 11.54 -5.80
CA GLU A 255 5.91 12.34 -5.02
C GLU A 255 7.38 12.19 -5.45
N CYS A 256 7.70 11.14 -6.21
CA CYS A 256 9.04 10.79 -6.65
C CYS A 256 9.30 11.14 -8.12
N ARG A 257 8.32 11.71 -8.83
CA ARG A 257 8.47 12.19 -10.20
C ARG A 257 8.93 13.63 -10.22
#